data_AF-A0A5N8Z5X0-F1
#
_entry.id   AF-A0A5N8Z5X0-F1
#
_cell.length_a   1.000
_cell.length_b   1.000
_cell.length_c   1.000
_cell.angle_alpha   90.00
_cell.angle_beta   90.00
_cell.angle_gamma   90.00
#
_symmetry.space_group_name_H-M   'P 1'
#
loop_
_entity.id
_entity.type
_entity.pdbx_description
1 polymer ?
#
loop_
_entity_poly.entity_id
_entity_poly.type
_entity_poly.pdbx_seq_one_letter_code
_entity_poly.pdbx_strand_id
1 'polypeptide(L)'
;MEIEIHVNDEAVALLLALTRAFNDTSRSQLIVEGIEERDLAFEAGLLEPFEVELTIYSTRKRNRILTNLKVLQDQGWAELRTMPSTGAYHVFLTLAGQEFLLQLVTPSWKKNLGKIRSKWKGLLRNLIR
;
A
#
# COMPACT_ATOMS: atom_id res chain seq x y z
N MET A 1 5.12 -14.73 19.02
CA MET A 1 6.01 -13.57 18.89
C MET A 1 5.37 -12.68 17.84
N GLU A 2 4.52 -11.75 18.27
CA GLU A 2 3.90 -10.77 17.38
C GLU A 2 4.95 -9.71 17.09
N ILE A 3 5.36 -9.59 15.83
CA ILE A 3 6.23 -8.50 15.40
C ILE A 3 5.32 -7.28 15.30
N GLU A 4 5.41 -6.37 16.27
CA GLU A 4 4.80 -5.05 16.20
C GLU A 4 5.53 -4.28 15.10
N ILE A 5 5.01 -4.33 13.87
CA ILE A 5 5.54 -3.55 12.76
C ILE A 5 5.07 -2.11 12.98
N HIS A 6 5.96 -1.25 13.49
CA HIS A 6 5.72 0.19 13.51
C HIS A 6 5.84 0.76 12.08
N VAL A 7 4.77 0.60 11.31
CA VAL A 7 4.63 1.28 10.01
C VAL A 7 4.36 2.75 10.29
N ASN A 8 5.22 3.64 9.79
CA ASN A 8 5.02 5.08 9.86
C ASN A 8 3.78 5.49 9.04
N ASP A 9 3.05 6.52 9.49
CA ASP A 9 1.89 7.08 8.81
C ASP A 9 2.19 7.44 7.34
N GLU A 10 3.40 7.94 7.05
CA GLU A 10 3.82 8.25 5.68
C GLU A 10 3.93 6.99 4.79
N ALA A 11 4.38 5.86 5.33
CA ALA A 11 4.45 4.60 4.59
C ALA A 11 3.04 4.02 4.34
N VAL A 12 2.13 4.15 5.32
CA VAL A 12 0.72 3.81 5.12
C VAL A 12 0.08 4.69 4.05
N ALA A 13 0.36 6.00 4.06
CA ALA A 13 -0.13 6.93 3.05
C ALA A 13 0.34 6.55 1.64
N LEU A 14 1.62 6.21 1.48
CA LEU A 14 2.18 5.71 0.21
C LEU A 14 1.51 4.42 -0.24
N LEU A 15 1.29 3.45 0.65
CA LEU A 15 0.64 2.18 0.29
C LEU A 15 -0.83 2.37 -0.11
N LEU A 16 -1.55 3.26 0.57
CA LEU A 16 -2.93 3.63 0.23
C LEU A 16 -3.01 4.33 -1.13
N ALA A 17 -2.12 5.29 -1.39
CA ALA A 17 -2.03 5.97 -2.69
C ALA A 17 -1.72 4.97 -3.81
N LEU A 18 -0.74 4.08 -3.60
CA LEU A 18 -0.36 3.04 -4.55
C LEU A 18 -1.55 2.13 -4.88
N THR A 19 -2.32 1.74 -3.87
CA THR A 19 -3.51 0.90 -4.06
C THR A 19 -4.64 1.61 -4.77
N ARG A 20 -4.83 2.91 -4.53
CA ARG A 20 -5.78 3.71 -5.31
C ARG A 20 -5.35 3.79 -6.77
N ALA A 21 -4.07 4.03 -7.02
CA ALA A 21 -3.52 4.10 -8.38
C ALA A 21 -3.70 2.81 -9.17
N PHE A 22 -3.41 1.64 -8.56
CA PHE A 22 -3.56 0.34 -9.23
C PHE A 22 -5.00 -0.13 -9.40
N ASN A 23 -5.94 0.38 -8.60
CA ASN A 23 -7.37 0.08 -8.75
C ASN A 23 -8.09 1.08 -9.67
N ASP A 24 -7.40 2.09 -10.17
CA ASP A 24 -7.96 3.07 -11.08
C ASP A 24 -8.00 2.52 -12.51
N THR A 25 -9.20 2.18 -12.98
CA THR A 25 -9.40 1.60 -14.32
C THR A 25 -9.02 2.53 -15.47
N SER A 26 -8.91 3.85 -15.21
CA SER A 26 -8.47 4.81 -16.23
C SER A 26 -6.96 4.80 -16.45
N ARG A 27 -6.19 4.17 -15.55
CA ARG A 27 -4.73 4.15 -15.54
C ARG A 27 -4.18 2.72 -15.68
N SER A 28 -4.75 1.94 -16.59
CA SER A 28 -4.36 0.52 -16.79
C SER A 28 -2.88 0.33 -17.14
N GLN A 29 -2.21 1.34 -17.70
CA GLN A 29 -0.77 1.32 -17.97
C GLN A 29 0.09 1.10 -16.71
N LEU A 30 -0.38 1.53 -15.53
CA LEU A 30 0.36 1.39 -14.28
C LEU A 30 0.57 -0.08 -13.88
N ILE A 31 -0.26 -1.00 -14.37
CA ILE A 31 -0.09 -2.44 -14.14
C ILE A 31 1.24 -2.93 -14.74
N VAL A 32 1.63 -2.36 -15.88
CA VAL A 32 2.84 -2.75 -16.61
C VAL A 32 4.03 -1.86 -16.24
N GLU A 33 3.79 -0.56 -16.14
CA GLU A 33 4.84 0.45 -15.98
C GLU A 33 5.16 0.75 -14.51
N GLY A 34 4.22 0.54 -13.60
CA GLY A 34 4.31 1.03 -12.23
C GLY A 34 4.11 2.55 -12.17
N ILE A 35 4.11 3.11 -10.96
CA ILE A 35 4.02 4.55 -10.73
C ILE A 35 5.39 5.11 -10.32
N GLU A 36 5.78 6.27 -10.85
CA GLU A 36 7.00 6.94 -10.42
C GLU A 36 6.95 7.29 -8.92
N GLU A 37 8.06 7.12 -8.21
CA GLU A 37 8.17 7.39 -6.77
C GLU A 37 7.66 8.79 -6.39
N ARG A 38 7.91 9.78 -7.25
CA ARG A 38 7.57 11.19 -7.05
C ARG A 38 6.07 11.41 -7.20
N ASP A 39 5.48 10.87 -8.26
CA ASP A 39 4.05 10.98 -8.53
C ASP A 39 3.26 10.25 -7.44
N LEU A 40 3.76 9.10 -6.99
CA LEU A 40 3.21 8.39 -5.85
C LEU A 40 3.28 9.21 -4.56
N ALA A 41 4.42 9.88 -4.29
CA ALA A 41 4.56 10.73 -3.12
C ALA A 41 3.61 11.95 -3.17
N PHE A 42 3.37 12.49 -4.37
CA PHE A 42 2.36 13.52 -4.59
C PHE A 42 0.94 13.00 -4.32
N GLU A 43 0.57 11.84 -4.87
CA GLU A 43 -0.74 11.21 -4.60
C GLU A 43 -0.96 10.86 -3.13
N ALA A 44 0.13 10.58 -2.39
CA ALA A 44 0.12 10.36 -0.96
C ALA A 44 0.04 11.66 -0.13
N GLY A 45 0.06 12.84 -0.75
CA GLY A 45 0.06 14.14 -0.07
C GLY A 45 1.36 14.45 0.66
N LEU A 46 2.47 13.81 0.26
CA LEU A 46 3.80 14.01 0.85
C LEU A 46 4.64 15.06 0.11
N LEU A 47 4.16 15.48 -1.06
CA LEU A 47 4.71 16.54 -1.89
C LEU A 47 3.61 17.54 -2.26
N GLU A 48 3.97 18.81 -2.29
CA GLU A 48 3.11 19.87 -2.81
C GLU A 48 3.24 19.97 -4.35
N PRO A 49 2.23 20.49 -5.08
CA PRO A 49 2.26 20.58 -6.54
C PRO A 49 3.52 21.26 -7.10
N PHE A 50 3.93 22.38 -6.49
CA PHE A 50 5.12 23.13 -6.93
C PHE A 50 6.43 22.34 -6.77
N GLU A 51 6.46 21.34 -5.88
CA GLU A 51 7.64 20.49 -5.66
C GLU A 51 7.80 19.43 -6.75
N VAL A 52 6.67 18.99 -7.32
CA VAL A 52 6.65 18.05 -8.45
C VAL A 52 7.06 18.77 -9.74
N GLU A 53 6.51 19.96 -9.98
CA GLU A 53 6.69 20.74 -11.21
C GLU A 53 8.08 21.37 -11.32
N LEU A 54 8.62 21.94 -10.24
CA LEU A 54 9.85 22.74 -10.31
C LEU A 54 11.14 21.90 -10.23
N THR A 55 11.07 20.58 -10.31
CA THR A 55 12.20 19.68 -9.99
C THR A 55 12.78 19.94 -8.58
N ILE A 56 12.04 20.62 -7.70
CA ILE A 56 12.40 20.84 -6.28
C ILE A 56 12.01 19.60 -5.47
N TYR A 57 12.29 18.43 -6.04
CA TYR A 57 12.30 17.20 -5.28
C TYR A 57 13.65 17.13 -4.57
N SER A 58 13.76 17.91 -3.48
CA SER A 58 15.00 18.04 -2.72
C SER A 58 15.52 16.67 -2.30
N THR A 59 16.85 16.47 -2.33
CA THR A 59 17.49 15.22 -1.94
C THR A 59 17.01 14.72 -0.58
N ARG A 60 16.73 15.62 0.36
CA ARG A 60 16.22 15.27 1.69
C ARG A 60 14.81 14.68 1.63
N LYS A 61 13.87 15.32 0.93
CA LYS A 61 12.50 14.80 0.79
C LYS A 61 12.50 13.48 0.02
N ARG A 62 13.30 13.41 -1.05
CA ARG A 62 13.50 12.18 -1.82
C ARG A 62 13.99 11.04 -0.95
N ASN A 63 15.04 11.24 -0.17
CA ASN A 63 15.56 10.21 0.71
C ASN A 63 14.52 9.72 1.71
N ARG A 64 13.71 10.63 2.29
CA ARG A 64 12.61 10.24 3.19
C ARG A 64 11.58 9.35 2.49
N ILE A 65 11.14 9.71 1.28
CA ILE A 65 10.21 8.90 0.48
C ILE A 65 10.83 7.53 0.18
N LEU A 66 12.07 7.49 -0.30
CA LEU A 66 12.77 6.25 -0.61
C LEU A 66 12.95 5.35 0.62
N THR A 67 13.21 5.92 1.80
CA THR A 67 13.24 5.17 3.05
C THR A 67 11.89 4.52 3.35
N ASN A 68 10.79 5.26 3.23
CA ASN A 68 9.46 4.69 3.46
C ASN A 68 9.10 3.62 2.42
N LEU A 69 9.42 3.84 1.13
CA LEU A 69 9.20 2.86 0.08
C LEU A 69 10.05 1.59 0.30
N LYS A 70 11.28 1.75 0.81
CA LYS A 70 12.13 0.63 1.17
C LYS A 70 11.53 -0.20 2.30
N VAL A 71 10.93 0.43 3.31
CA VAL A 71 10.16 -0.27 4.36
C VAL A 71 9.02 -1.08 3.74
N LEU A 72 8.24 -0.50 2.82
CA LEU A 72 7.16 -1.23 2.14
C LEU A 72 7.68 -2.43 1.33
N GLN A 73 8.83 -2.29 0.67
CA GLN A 73 9.47 -3.38 -0.06
C GLN A 73 9.99 -4.48 0.86
N ASP A 74 10.61 -4.12 1.98
CA ASP A 74 11.15 -5.09 2.94
C ASP A 74 10.01 -5.89 3.61
N GLN A 75 8.81 -5.32 3.72
CA GLN A 75 7.59 -6.03 4.13
C GLN A 75 6.91 -6.81 3.00
N GLY A 76 7.43 -6.72 1.77
CA GLY A 76 6.86 -7.36 0.59
C GLY A 76 5.56 -6.74 0.10
N TRP A 77 5.20 -5.53 0.53
CA TRP A 77 3.97 -4.84 0.16
C TRP A 77 4.08 -4.03 -1.14
N ALA A 78 5.30 -3.67 -1.52
CA ALA A 78 5.60 -2.99 -2.77
C ALA A 78 6.87 -3.58 -3.42
N GLU A 79 6.98 -3.45 -4.74
CA GLU A 79 8.21 -3.74 -5.47
C GLU A 79 8.75 -2.43 -6.06
N LEU A 80 10.04 -2.15 -5.84
CA LEU A 80 10.72 -0.99 -6.42
C LEU A 80 11.60 -1.46 -7.58
N ARG A 81 11.42 -0.85 -8.75
CA ARG A 81 12.26 -1.07 -9.94
C ARG A 81 12.93 0.24 -10.34
N THR A 82 14.24 0.23 -10.48
CA THR A 82 14.99 1.38 -11.01
C THR A 82 14.79 1.51 -12.51
N MET A 83 14.43 2.71 -12.98
CA MET A 83 14.45 3.03 -14.41
C MET A 83 15.76 3.71 -14.78
N PRO A 84 16.62 3.08 -15.60
CA PRO A 84 17.95 3.61 -15.92
C PRO A 84 17.92 4.97 -16.64
N SER A 85 16.86 5.23 -17.41
CA SER A 85 16.71 6.45 -18.22
C SER A 85 16.45 7.71 -17.40
N THR A 86 15.76 7.58 -16.27
CA THR A 86 15.31 8.73 -15.45
C THR A 86 15.99 8.79 -14.08
N GLY A 87 16.58 7.69 -13.63
CA GLY A 87 17.10 7.57 -12.27
C GLY A 87 16.00 7.56 -11.19
N ALA A 88 14.72 7.44 -11.61
CA ALA A 88 13.57 7.30 -10.74
C ALA A 88 13.27 5.82 -10.47
N TYR A 89 12.66 5.54 -9.33
CA TYR A 89 12.09 4.25 -9.00
C TYR A 89 10.62 4.21 -9.43
N HIS A 90 10.25 3.14 -10.13
CA HIS A 90 8.87 2.78 -10.38
C HIS A 90 8.42 1.81 -9.30
N VAL A 91 7.26 2.08 -8.73
CA VAL A 91 6.69 1.35 -7.60
C VAL A 91 5.51 0.52 -8.08
N PHE A 92 5.53 -0.77 -7.73
CA PHE A 92 4.49 -1.72 -8.05
C PHE A 92 3.82 -2.21 -6.78
N LEU A 93 2.50 -2.38 -6.83
CA LEU A 93 1.75 -3.01 -5.76
C LEU A 93 1.88 -4.53 -5.84
N THR A 94 2.23 -5.17 -4.73
CA THR A 94 2.24 -6.63 -4.64
C THR A 94 0.90 -7.17 -4.15
N LEU A 95 0.66 -8.47 -4.33
CA LEU A 95 -0.50 -9.14 -3.76
C LEU A 95 -0.54 -9.02 -2.22
N ALA A 96 0.61 -9.18 -1.55
CA ALA A 96 0.70 -9.05 -0.10
C ALA A 96 0.34 -7.64 0.39
N GLY A 97 0.72 -6.60 -0.36
CA GLY A 97 0.33 -5.21 -0.07
C GLY A 97 -1.19 -4.98 -0.17
N GLN A 98 -1.83 -5.58 -1.18
CA GLN A 98 -3.29 -5.55 -1.33
C GLN A 98 -3.99 -6.24 -0.15
N GLU A 99 -3.53 -7.44 0.22
CA GLU A 99 -4.09 -8.20 1.34
C GLU A 99 -3.95 -7.47 2.68
N PHE A 100 -2.78 -6.86 2.93
CA PHE A 100 -2.54 -6.07 4.12
C PHE A 100 -3.53 -4.90 4.23
N LEU A 101 -3.72 -4.14 3.15
CA LEU A 101 -4.69 -3.05 3.15
C LEU A 101 -6.13 -3.52 3.32
N LEU A 102 -6.51 -4.64 2.72
CA LEU A 102 -7.83 -5.22 2.95
C LEU A 102 -8.05 -5.51 4.44
N GLN A 103 -7.02 -6.00 5.15
CA GLN A 103 -7.07 -6.19 6.59
C GLN A 103 -7.14 -4.87 7.37
N LEU A 104 -6.46 -3.82 6.91
CA LEU A 104 -6.47 -2.51 7.57
C LEU A 104 -7.86 -1.84 7.45
N VAL A 105 -8.47 -1.92 6.27
CA VAL A 105 -9.73 -1.23 5.94
C VAL A 105 -10.96 -2.06 6.33
N THR A 106 -10.83 -3.37 6.56
CA THR A 106 -11.98 -4.17 7.01
C THR A 106 -12.42 -3.74 8.40
N PRO A 107 -13.68 -3.29 8.57
CA PRO A 107 -14.20 -2.97 9.88
C PRO A 107 -14.12 -4.16 10.83
N SER A 108 -13.75 -3.91 12.08
CA SER A 108 -13.62 -4.92 13.14
C SER A 108 -14.88 -5.78 13.33
N TRP A 109 -16.08 -5.22 13.06
CA TRP A 109 -17.33 -5.98 13.08
C TRP A 109 -17.42 -7.05 11.98
N LYS A 110 -16.88 -6.80 10.77
CA LYS A 110 -16.80 -7.82 9.71
C LYS A 110 -15.82 -8.94 10.07
N LYS A 111 -14.70 -8.60 10.73
CA LYS A 111 -13.73 -9.58 11.22
C LYS A 111 -14.34 -10.54 12.25
N ASN A 112 -15.24 -10.02 13.10
CA ASN A 112 -15.89 -10.81 14.16
C ASN A 112 -17.14 -11.56 13.70
N LEU A 113 -17.89 -11.08 12.71
CA LEU A 113 -19.06 -11.79 12.16
C LEU A 113 -18.71 -13.15 11.55
N GLY A 114 -17.51 -13.30 10.95
CA GLY A 114 -17.02 -14.59 10.46
C GLY A 114 -16.88 -15.64 11.58
N LYS A 115 -16.40 -15.21 12.76
CA LYS A 115 -16.27 -16.07 13.95
C LYS A 115 -17.63 -16.43 14.57
N ILE A 116 -18.58 -15.49 14.55
CA ILE A 116 -19.94 -15.75 15.03
C ILE A 116 -20.60 -16.78 14.10
N ARG A 117 -20.59 -16.56 12.79
CA ARG A 117 -21.28 -17.45 11.83
C ARG A 117 -20.76 -18.90 11.83
N SER A 118 -19.47 -19.13 12.10
CA SER A 118 -18.92 -20.48 12.25
C SER A 118 -19.38 -21.18 13.53
N LYS A 119 -19.50 -20.44 14.64
CA LYS A 119 -19.99 -20.93 15.94
C LYS A 119 -21.46 -21.37 15.87
N TRP A 120 -22.30 -20.60 15.17
CA TRP A 120 -23.72 -20.94 14.96
C TRP A 120 -23.91 -22.17 14.05
N LYS A 121 -23.07 -22.36 13.03
CA LYS A 121 -23.07 -23.60 12.21
C LYS A 121 -22.64 -24.85 12.98
N GLY A 122 -21.82 -24.71 14.03
CA GLY A 122 -21.47 -25.81 14.93
C GLY A 122 -22.62 -26.19 15.86
N LEU A 123 -23.30 -25.18 16.43
CA LEU A 123 -24.48 -25.39 17.29
C LEU A 123 -25.66 -26.04 16.56
N LEU A 124 -25.96 -25.59 15.33
CA LEU A 124 -27.05 -26.17 14.53
C LEU A 124 -26.78 -27.63 14.12
N ARG A 125 -25.51 -28.04 13.99
CA ARG A 125 -25.15 -29.44 13.72
C ARG A 125 -25.35 -30.37 14.91
N ASN A 126 -25.22 -29.85 16.14
CA ASN A 126 -25.43 -30.63 17.36
C ASN A 126 -26.92 -30.75 17.75
N LEU A 127 -27.80 -29.91 17.20
CA LEU A 127 -29.24 -29.93 17.47
C LEU A 127 -30.05 -30.91 16.59
N ILE A 128 -29.43 -31.45 15.53
CA ILE A 128 -30.08 -32.37 14.57
C ILE A 128 -29.66 -33.83 14.85
N ARG A 129 -28.90 -34.07 15.94
CA ARG A 129 -28.43 -35.39 16.37
C ARG A 129 -29.13 -35.77 17.67
#